data_AF-A0A3S0BDU8-F1
#
_entry.id   AF-A0A3S0BDU8-F1
#
_cell.length_a   1.000
_cell.length_b   1.000
_cell.length_c   1.000
_cell.angle_alpha   90.00
_cell.angle_beta   90.00
_cell.angle_gamma   90.00
#
_symmetry.space_group_name_H-M   'P 1'
#
loop_
_entity.id
_entity.type
_entity.pdbx_description
1 polymer ?
#
loop_
_entity_poly.entity_id
_entity_poly.type
_entity_poly.pdbx_seq_one_letter_code
_entity_poly.pdbx_strand_id
1 'polypeptide(L)'
;MKTTIKLLVTFLLVAISMFLSKDVVEAPVAHAQSTSTATTTEVKSTKIQEVATQTVKILTTNDHIKVYAAKYQIPEIWLRNLGWCESRMNQSAVGDSGNAVGMFQYWPATWTLFTTEFGRKLNRNSSHDQILLTAWALSKGYGYHWTCDYRTGEVREDLKHLIK
;
A
#
# COMPACT_ATOMS: atom_id res chain seq x y z
N MET A 1 20.68 7.03 -48.51
CA MET A 1 21.04 5.61 -48.35
C MET A 1 20.00 4.94 -47.46
N LYS A 2 19.29 3.94 -47.98
CA LYS A 2 18.26 3.18 -47.27
C LYS A 2 18.86 1.83 -46.88
N THR A 3 18.90 1.49 -45.59
CA THR A 3 19.27 0.13 -45.17
C THR A 3 18.21 -0.42 -44.23
N THR A 4 17.43 -1.32 -44.80
CA THR A 4 16.38 -2.15 -44.20
C THR A 4 17.04 -3.33 -43.49
N ILE A 5 16.72 -3.58 -42.21
CA ILE A 5 17.00 -4.85 -41.54
C ILE A 5 15.66 -5.47 -41.16
N LYS A 6 15.25 -6.46 -41.95
CA LYS A 6 14.15 -7.40 -41.68
C LYS A 6 14.73 -8.65 -40.99
N LEU A 7 14.25 -8.90 -39.78
CA LEU A 7 13.55 -10.13 -39.37
C LEU A 7 14.17 -11.52 -39.74
N LEU A 8 14.61 -12.26 -38.72
CA LEU A 8 14.56 -13.74 -38.64
C LEU A 8 14.72 -14.13 -37.14
N VAL A 9 13.71 -14.54 -36.37
CA VAL A 9 12.77 -15.69 -36.45
C VAL A 9 13.40 -17.00 -35.93
N THR A 10 12.98 -17.35 -34.70
CA THR A 10 12.65 -18.69 -34.16
C THR A 10 13.70 -19.72 -33.75
N PHE A 11 13.29 -20.50 -32.72
CA PHE A 11 13.85 -21.74 -32.13
C PHE A 11 14.99 -21.49 -31.12
N LEU A 12 14.97 -21.91 -29.86
CA LEU A 12 14.62 -23.23 -29.30
C LEU A 12 14.63 -23.08 -27.75
N LEU A 13 13.53 -23.19 -27.00
CA LEU A 13 13.01 -24.41 -26.34
C LEU A 13 14.07 -25.32 -25.67
N VAL A 14 14.33 -25.08 -24.37
CA VAL A 14 14.68 -26.10 -23.34
C VAL A 14 14.13 -25.53 -22.01
N ALA A 15 12.90 -25.85 -21.57
CA ALA A 15 12.53 -27.05 -20.82
C ALA A 15 13.47 -27.33 -19.62
N ILE A 16 12.90 -27.73 -18.48
CA ILE A 16 13.59 -28.12 -17.22
C ILE A 16 13.87 -26.87 -16.34
N SER A 17 13.14 -26.62 -15.26
CA SER A 17 12.96 -27.54 -14.15
C SER A 17 11.63 -27.35 -13.44
N MET A 18 10.85 -28.42 -13.45
CA MET A 18 9.83 -28.68 -12.45
C MET A 18 10.54 -28.95 -11.11
N PHE A 19 10.38 -28.06 -10.14
CA PHE A 19 10.39 -28.38 -8.72
C PHE A 19 8.97 -28.09 -8.24
N LEU A 20 8.03 -29.03 -8.32
CA LEU A 20 7.85 -30.17 -7.41
C LEU A 20 8.11 -29.84 -5.93
N SER A 21 7.00 -29.55 -5.28
CA SER A 21 6.55 -30.08 -3.99
C SER A 21 7.22 -29.55 -2.72
N LYS A 22 6.36 -28.97 -1.86
CA LYS A 22 6.25 -29.36 -0.45
C LYS A 22 4.93 -28.85 0.14
N ASP A 23 4.00 -29.80 0.25
CA ASP A 23 3.19 -30.10 1.43
C ASP A 23 2.55 -28.93 2.17
N VAL A 24 1.26 -28.73 1.88
CA VAL A 24 0.32 -28.03 2.76
C VAL A 24 0.03 -28.97 3.94
N VAL A 25 0.66 -28.70 5.08
CA VAL A 25 0.23 -29.24 6.37
C VAL A 25 -0.91 -28.37 6.88
N GLU A 26 -2.12 -28.88 6.77
CA GLU A 26 -3.33 -28.30 7.31
C GLU A 26 -3.36 -28.56 8.83
N ALA A 27 -3.10 -27.53 9.63
CA ALA A 27 -3.19 -27.61 11.08
C ALA A 27 -4.64 -27.38 11.55
N PRO A 28 -5.16 -28.19 12.48
CA PRO A 28 -6.51 -28.01 13.01
C PRO A 28 -6.63 -26.73 13.86
N VAL A 29 -7.68 -25.97 13.55
CA VAL A 29 -8.13 -24.77 14.25
C VAL A 29 -8.63 -25.14 15.65
N ALA A 30 -7.90 -24.73 16.68
CA ALA A 30 -8.38 -24.70 18.06
C ALA A 30 -8.87 -23.29 18.40
N HIS A 31 -10.18 -23.12 18.55
CA HIS A 31 -10.80 -21.93 19.14
C HIS A 31 -10.56 -21.93 20.65
N ALA A 32 -9.57 -21.16 21.11
CA ALA A 32 -9.45 -20.79 22.51
C ALA A 32 -10.27 -19.52 22.77
N GLN A 33 -11.38 -19.67 23.50
CA GLN A 33 -12.08 -18.57 24.16
C GLN A 33 -11.21 -18.09 25.33
N SER A 34 -10.62 -16.90 25.24
CA SER A 34 -10.03 -16.24 26.41
C SER A 34 -11.08 -15.38 27.11
N THR A 35 -11.53 -15.90 28.24
CA THR A 35 -12.24 -15.21 29.31
C THR A 35 -11.47 -13.98 29.80
N SER A 36 -12.12 -12.83 29.77
CA SER A 36 -11.67 -11.58 30.40
C SER A 36 -11.90 -11.66 31.90
N THR A 37 -10.86 -11.96 32.67
CA THR A 37 -10.85 -11.74 34.12
C THR A 37 -10.30 -10.35 34.41
N ALA A 38 -11.19 -9.42 34.73
CA ALA A 38 -10.83 -8.11 35.27
C ALA A 38 -10.32 -8.30 36.71
N THR A 39 -9.02 -8.11 36.93
CA THR A 39 -8.42 -7.95 38.26
C THR A 39 -8.01 -6.49 38.41
N THR A 40 -8.83 -5.75 39.15
CA THR A 40 -8.51 -4.39 39.59
C THR A 40 -7.49 -4.47 40.72
N THR A 41 -6.23 -4.26 40.39
CA THR A 41 -5.19 -4.01 41.40
C THR A 41 -5.03 -2.50 41.55
N GLU A 42 -5.46 -2.01 42.71
CA GLU A 42 -5.28 -0.64 43.19
C GLU A 42 -3.80 -0.38 43.44
N VAL A 43 -3.14 0.32 42.51
CA VAL A 43 -1.73 0.72 42.68
C VAL A 43 -1.68 2.11 43.32
N LYS A 44 -1.26 2.08 44.58
CA LYS A 44 -0.88 3.20 45.44
C LYS A 44 0.05 4.18 44.72
N SER A 45 -0.45 5.40 44.59
CA SER A 45 0.23 6.59 44.07
C SER A 45 1.56 6.85 44.79
N THR A 46 2.66 6.92 44.04
CA THR A 46 3.95 7.43 44.53
C THR A 46 4.72 8.06 43.36
N LYS A 47 4.99 9.36 43.53
CA LYS A 47 6.06 10.16 42.90
C LYS A 47 5.94 10.40 41.39
N ILE A 48 5.37 11.56 41.07
CA ILE A 48 5.41 12.21 39.75
C ILE A 48 6.88 12.47 39.43
N GLN A 49 7.50 11.58 38.65
CA GLN A 49 8.71 11.90 37.91
C GLN A 49 8.31 12.73 36.71
N GLU A 50 9.08 13.77 36.47
CA GLU A 50 9.07 14.62 35.29
C GLU A 50 9.39 13.76 34.06
N VAL A 51 8.34 13.12 33.53
CA VAL A 51 8.41 12.33 32.29
C VAL A 51 8.64 13.33 31.17
N ALA A 52 9.86 13.31 30.62
CA ALA A 52 10.20 14.03 29.41
C ALA A 52 9.11 13.77 28.37
N THR A 53 8.32 14.80 28.06
CA THR A 53 7.22 14.74 27.10
C THR A 53 7.82 14.54 25.72
N GLN A 54 8.09 13.28 25.36
CA GLN A 54 8.35 12.91 23.98
C GLN A 54 7.09 13.23 23.19
N THR A 55 7.16 14.32 22.44
CA THR A 55 6.12 14.72 21.51
C THR A 55 6.03 13.63 20.44
N VAL A 56 4.99 12.80 20.56
CA VAL A 56 4.66 11.82 19.53
C VAL A 56 4.35 12.60 18.26
N LYS A 57 5.30 12.61 17.33
CA LYS A 57 5.09 13.25 16.03
C LYS A 57 4.02 12.46 15.29
N ILE A 58 2.81 12.99 15.26
CA ILE A 58 1.72 12.46 14.45
C ILE A 58 2.07 12.73 12.99
N LEU A 59 2.25 11.65 12.22
CA LEU A 59 2.56 11.76 10.80
C LEU A 59 1.32 12.15 10.02
N THR A 60 1.49 13.14 9.13
CA THR A 60 0.46 13.56 8.19
C THR A 60 0.40 12.60 6.99
N THR A 61 -0.66 12.71 6.18
CA THR A 61 -0.74 12.03 4.87
C THR A 61 0.50 12.31 4.00
N ASN A 62 0.95 13.57 3.97
CA ASN A 62 2.15 13.96 3.20
C ASN A 62 3.42 13.30 3.75
N ASP A 63 3.54 13.15 5.07
CA ASP A 63 4.66 12.43 5.67
C ASP A 63 4.62 10.95 5.30
N HIS A 64 3.45 10.31 5.32
CA HIS A 64 3.32 8.91 4.90
C HIS A 64 3.69 8.69 3.43
N ILE A 65 3.30 9.60 2.52
CA ILE A 65 3.69 9.53 1.10
C ILE A 65 5.21 9.58 0.97
N LYS A 66 5.87 10.54 1.63
CA LYS A 66 7.33 10.68 1.62
C LYS A 66 8.01 9.41 2.15
N VAL A 67 7.57 8.93 3.32
CA VAL A 67 8.13 7.74 3.98
C VAL A 67 7.99 6.51 3.08
N TYR A 68 6.81 6.29 2.49
CA TYR A 68 6.56 5.07 1.72
C TYR A 68 7.08 5.12 0.29
N ALA A 69 7.11 6.29 -0.35
CA ALA A 69 7.80 6.48 -1.61
C ALA A 69 9.29 6.14 -1.48
N ALA A 70 9.95 6.70 -0.45
CA ALA A 70 11.34 6.41 -0.15
C ALA A 70 11.57 4.92 0.17
N LYS A 71 10.71 4.33 1.01
CA LYS A 71 10.80 2.92 1.42
C LYS A 71 10.79 1.96 0.22
N TYR A 72 9.95 2.22 -0.78
CA TYR A 72 9.80 1.34 -1.95
C TYR A 72 10.53 1.86 -3.19
N GLN A 73 11.36 2.89 -3.04
CA GLN A 73 12.19 3.46 -4.11
C GLN A 73 11.37 3.86 -5.34
N ILE A 74 10.17 4.42 -5.13
CA ILE A 74 9.35 4.99 -6.19
C ILE A 74 9.36 6.53 -6.11
N PRO A 75 9.17 7.25 -7.23
CA PRO A 75 8.99 8.69 -7.18
C PRO A 75 7.78 9.07 -6.32
N GLU A 76 7.96 9.98 -5.36
CA GLU A 76 6.87 10.50 -4.50
C GLU A 76 5.70 11.01 -5.33
N ILE A 77 6.02 11.62 -6.48
CA ILE A 77 5.02 12.22 -7.37
C ILE A 77 4.02 11.20 -7.93
N TRP A 78 4.40 9.93 -8.03
CA TRP A 78 3.50 8.87 -8.49
C TRP A 78 2.33 8.68 -7.52
N LEU A 79 2.59 8.66 -6.21
CA LEU A 79 1.54 8.54 -5.20
C LEU A 79 0.63 9.77 -5.18
N ARG A 80 1.21 10.97 -5.34
CA ARG A 80 0.45 12.22 -5.35
C ARG A 80 -0.44 12.32 -6.58
N ASN A 81 0.09 12.05 -7.76
CA ASN A 81 -0.67 12.10 -9.01
C ASN A 81 -1.78 11.06 -9.01
N LEU A 82 -1.49 9.83 -8.54
CA LEU A 82 -2.50 8.78 -8.46
C LEU A 82 -3.61 9.15 -7.46
N GLY A 83 -3.27 9.46 -6.20
CA GLY A 83 -4.28 9.78 -5.19
C GLY A 83 -5.10 11.04 -5.54
N TRP A 84 -4.50 11.99 -6.25
CA TRP A 84 -5.23 13.15 -6.76
C TRP A 84 -6.18 12.81 -7.91
N CYS A 85 -5.74 11.99 -8.86
CA CYS A 85 -6.57 11.55 -9.96
C CYS A 85 -7.76 10.72 -9.47
N GLU A 86 -7.52 9.80 -8.54
CA GLU A 86 -8.53 8.88 -8.01
C GLU A 86 -9.57 9.58 -7.12
N SER A 87 -9.15 10.50 -6.24
CA SER A 87 -10.10 11.10 -5.30
C SER A 87 -9.80 12.54 -4.88
N ARG A 88 -8.89 13.23 -5.55
CA ARG A 88 -8.35 14.53 -5.10
C ARG A 88 -7.80 14.45 -3.67
N MET A 89 -7.12 13.34 -3.35
CA MET A 89 -6.58 13.04 -2.01
C MET A 89 -7.63 12.93 -0.89
N ASN A 90 -8.90 12.72 -1.23
CA ASN A 90 -9.99 12.59 -0.26
C ASN A 90 -10.07 11.17 0.32
N GLN A 91 -9.79 11.04 1.62
CA GLN A 91 -9.87 9.75 2.33
C GLN A 91 -11.31 9.22 2.49
N SER A 92 -12.32 10.09 2.41
CA SER A 92 -13.73 9.72 2.55
C SER A 92 -14.42 9.52 1.19
N ALA A 93 -13.68 9.54 0.09
CA ALA A 93 -14.25 9.36 -1.23
C ALA A 93 -14.82 7.95 -1.42
N VAL A 94 -15.99 7.89 -2.07
CA VAL A 94 -16.66 6.65 -2.45
C VAL A 94 -17.01 6.76 -3.93
N GLY A 95 -16.49 5.84 -4.74
CA GLY A 95 -16.69 5.77 -6.18
C GLY A 95 -17.31 4.44 -6.61
N ASP A 96 -17.51 4.29 -7.92
CA ASP A 96 -17.99 3.05 -8.56
C ASP A 96 -19.19 2.42 -7.86
N SER A 97 -20.22 3.22 -7.59
CA SER A 97 -21.45 2.80 -6.90
C SER A 97 -21.21 2.15 -5.53
N GLY A 98 -20.15 2.56 -4.81
CA GLY A 98 -19.82 2.06 -3.48
C GLY A 98 -18.69 1.03 -3.44
N ASN A 99 -18.15 0.64 -4.59
CA ASN A 99 -17.11 -0.38 -4.66
C ASN A 99 -15.71 0.20 -4.38
N ALA A 100 -15.42 1.39 -4.89
CA ALA A 100 -14.14 2.06 -4.72
C ALA A 100 -14.13 2.97 -3.50
N VAL A 101 -13.11 2.87 -2.63
CA VAL A 101 -13.04 3.68 -1.40
C VAL A 101 -11.69 4.35 -1.15
N GLY A 102 -11.76 5.58 -0.62
CA GLY A 102 -10.66 6.36 -0.09
C GLY A 102 -9.72 6.96 -1.12
N MET A 103 -8.50 7.24 -0.69
CA MET A 103 -7.52 8.05 -1.43
C MET A 103 -7.13 7.49 -2.80
N PHE A 104 -7.05 6.16 -2.91
CA PHE A 104 -6.64 5.48 -4.14
C PHE A 104 -7.76 4.61 -4.74
N GLN A 105 -9.02 4.86 -4.34
CA GLN A 105 -10.21 4.24 -4.91
C GLN A 105 -10.15 2.70 -5.00
N TYR A 106 -9.65 2.04 -3.95
CA TYR A 106 -9.49 0.59 -3.94
C TYR A 106 -10.82 -0.16 -3.98
N TRP A 107 -10.99 -1.01 -4.99
CA TRP A 107 -12.02 -2.06 -5.00
C TRP A 107 -11.72 -3.16 -3.97
N PRO A 108 -12.74 -3.86 -3.43
CA PRO A 108 -12.54 -4.91 -2.43
C PRO A 108 -11.65 -6.06 -2.94
N ALA A 109 -11.84 -6.46 -4.19
CA ALA A 109 -11.07 -7.53 -4.82
C ALA A 109 -9.59 -7.16 -4.97
N THR A 110 -9.29 -5.99 -5.53
CA THR A 110 -7.92 -5.47 -5.68
C THR A 110 -7.24 -5.30 -4.31
N TRP A 111 -7.94 -4.76 -3.32
CA TRP A 111 -7.42 -4.65 -1.96
C TRP A 111 -7.05 -6.01 -1.37
N THR A 112 -7.94 -6.99 -1.51
CA THR A 112 -7.72 -8.36 -1.00
C THR A 112 -6.53 -9.02 -1.70
N LEU A 113 -6.45 -8.91 -3.02
CA LEU A 113 -5.33 -9.42 -3.80
C LEU A 113 -4.00 -8.82 -3.32
N PHE A 114 -3.91 -7.49 -3.26
CA PHE A 114 -2.67 -6.81 -2.90
C PHE A 114 -2.27 -7.04 -1.45
N THR A 115 -3.21 -7.02 -0.50
CA THR A 115 -2.88 -7.30 0.91
C THR A 115 -2.43 -8.74 1.14
N THR A 116 -2.98 -9.69 0.39
CA THR A 116 -2.57 -11.10 0.40
C THR A 116 -1.13 -11.23 -0.08
N GLU A 117 -0.81 -10.65 -1.24
CA GLU A 117 0.55 -10.67 -1.79
C GLU A 117 1.55 -9.85 -0.96
N PHE A 118 1.10 -8.76 -0.35
CA PHE A 118 1.91 -7.95 0.56
C PHE A 118 2.20 -8.66 1.88
N GLY A 119 1.42 -9.69 2.23
CA GLY A 119 1.62 -10.54 3.41
C GLY A 119 1.28 -9.85 4.73
N ARG A 120 0.42 -8.82 4.72
CA ARG A 120 0.03 -8.06 5.92
C ARG A 120 -1.45 -7.72 5.91
N LYS A 121 -2.10 -7.88 7.07
CA LYS A 121 -3.47 -7.39 7.29
C LYS A 121 -3.44 -5.87 7.43
N LEU A 122 -4.13 -5.19 6.51
CA LEU A 122 -4.23 -3.73 6.45
C LEU A 122 -5.70 -3.29 6.52
N ASN A 123 -5.93 -2.04 6.91
CA ASN A 123 -7.26 -1.43 6.94
C ASN A 123 -7.53 -0.59 5.68
N ARG A 124 -8.47 -1.04 4.84
CA ARG A 124 -8.85 -0.35 3.60
C ARG A 124 -9.35 1.08 3.84
N ASN A 125 -9.89 1.38 5.02
CA ASN A 125 -10.40 2.72 5.35
C ASN A 125 -9.35 3.63 6.00
N SER A 126 -8.10 3.16 6.16
CA SER A 126 -6.99 3.94 6.71
C SER A 126 -6.15 4.56 5.58
N SER A 127 -6.00 5.89 5.57
CA SER A 127 -5.16 6.59 4.58
C SER A 127 -3.72 6.10 4.61
N HIS A 128 -3.18 5.92 5.81
CA HIS A 128 -1.84 5.36 6.04
C HIS A 128 -1.65 4.02 5.34
N ASP A 129 -2.61 3.10 5.53
CA ASP A 129 -2.51 1.75 4.98
C ASP A 129 -2.70 1.73 3.47
N GLN A 130 -3.58 2.60 2.93
CA GLN A 130 -3.71 2.73 1.49
C GLN A 130 -2.42 3.28 0.85
N ILE A 131 -1.79 4.31 1.42
CA ILE A 131 -0.52 4.86 0.92
C ILE A 131 0.59 3.80 0.96
N LEU A 132 0.69 3.07 2.08
CA LEU A 132 1.63 1.96 2.25
C LEU A 132 1.47 0.91 1.16
N LEU A 133 0.23 0.44 0.95
CA LEU A 133 -0.06 -0.63 0.00
C LEU A 133 0.12 -0.16 -1.44
N THR A 134 -0.30 1.06 -1.77
CA THR A 134 -0.13 1.64 -3.11
C THR A 134 1.36 1.81 -3.43
N ALA A 135 2.17 2.30 -2.49
CA ALA A 135 3.60 2.46 -2.74
C ALA A 135 4.28 1.11 -3.03
N TRP A 136 3.92 0.07 -2.26
CA TRP A 136 4.36 -1.30 -2.53
C TRP A 136 3.87 -1.78 -3.90
N ALA A 137 2.60 -1.63 -4.22
CA ALA A 137 1.99 -2.12 -5.47
C ALA A 137 2.66 -1.47 -6.70
N LEU A 138 2.90 -0.16 -6.65
CA LEU A 138 3.60 0.56 -7.72
C LEU A 138 5.05 0.06 -7.89
N SER A 139 5.76 -0.24 -6.78
CA SER A 139 7.12 -0.82 -6.84
C SER A 139 7.17 -2.23 -7.43
N LYS A 140 6.05 -2.96 -7.39
CA LYS A 140 5.89 -4.29 -8.02
C LYS A 140 5.40 -4.23 -9.46
N GLY A 141 5.11 -3.03 -9.99
CA GLY A 141 4.61 -2.86 -11.35
C GLY A 141 3.09 -3.01 -11.48
N TYR A 142 2.34 -3.07 -10.39
CA TYR A 142 0.88 -3.20 -10.40
C TYR A 142 0.11 -1.91 -10.70
N GLY A 143 0.80 -0.88 -11.20
CA GLY A 143 0.17 0.39 -11.58
C GLY A 143 -0.91 0.26 -12.65
N TYR A 144 -0.93 -0.82 -13.43
CA TYR A 144 -1.96 -1.08 -14.44
C TYR A 144 -3.35 -1.39 -13.85
N HIS A 145 -3.47 -1.58 -12.54
CA HIS A 145 -4.77 -1.73 -11.87
C HIS A 145 -5.53 -0.41 -11.73
N TRP A 146 -4.87 0.72 -12.00
CA TRP A 146 -5.49 2.03 -12.05
C TRP A 146 -5.55 2.53 -13.48
N THR A 147 -6.65 3.18 -13.85
CA THR A 147 -6.80 3.83 -15.15
C THR A 147 -6.15 5.20 -15.19
N CYS A 148 -5.90 5.81 -14.02
CA CYS A 148 -5.24 7.10 -13.89
C CYS A 148 -3.75 7.01 -14.28
N ASP A 149 -3.32 7.87 -15.21
CA ASP A 149 -1.90 8.05 -15.47
C ASP A 149 -1.23 8.79 -14.31
N TYR A 150 -0.35 8.07 -13.60
CA TYR A 150 0.38 8.57 -12.45
C TYR A 150 1.86 8.82 -12.75
N ARG A 151 2.36 8.43 -13.93
CA ARG A 151 3.79 8.44 -14.27
C ARG A 151 4.26 9.74 -14.91
N THR A 152 3.37 10.72 -15.08
CA THR A 152 3.74 12.03 -15.57
C THR A 152 4.85 12.59 -14.66
N GLY A 153 6.06 12.79 -15.21
CA GLY A 153 7.22 13.27 -14.45
C GLY A 153 7.05 14.70 -13.91
N GLU A 154 5.92 15.33 -14.19
CA GLU A 154 5.54 16.65 -13.72
C GLU A 154 4.51 16.55 -12.60
N VAL A 155 4.69 17.43 -11.62
CA VAL A 155 3.67 17.71 -10.62
C VAL A 155 2.53 18.42 -11.33
N ARG A 156 1.31 17.87 -11.26
CA ARG A 156 0.14 18.58 -11.80
C ARG A 156 0.07 19.99 -11.21
N GLU A 157 -0.27 20.98 -12.02
CA GLU A 157 -0.27 22.39 -11.60
C GLU A 157 -1.08 22.62 -10.31
N ASP A 158 -2.21 21.93 -10.20
CA ASP A 158 -3.11 21.95 -9.05
C ASP A 158 -2.52 21.33 -7.79
N LEU A 159 -1.44 20.55 -7.87
CA LEU A 159 -0.76 19.92 -6.74
C LEU A 159 0.45 20.69 -6.22
N LYS A 160 0.92 21.73 -6.93
CA LYS A 160 2.13 22.48 -6.55
C LYS A 160 2.04 23.09 -5.14
N HIS A 161 0.83 23.42 -4.68
CA HIS A 161 0.60 23.96 -3.35
C HIS A 161 0.80 22.95 -2.21
N LEU A 162 0.78 21.64 -2.51
CA LEU A 162 0.94 20.55 -1.53
C LEU A 162 2.40 20.13 -1.33
N ILE A 163 3.34 20.71 -2.08
CA ILE A 163 4.78 20.34 -2.09
C ILE A 163 5.65 21.34 -1.30
N LYS A 164 5.06 22.37 -0.68
CA LYS A 164 5.80 23.33 0.15
C LYS A 164 6.26 22.73 1.48
#